data_AF-A0A9Q0K1P8-F1
#
_entry.id   AF-A0A9Q0K1P8-F1
#
_cell.length_a   1.000
_cell.length_b   1.000
_cell.length_c   1.000
_cell.angle_alpha   90.00
_cell.angle_beta   90.00
_cell.angle_gamma   90.00
#
_symmetry.space_group_name_H-M   'P 1'
#
loop_
_entity.id
_entity.type
_entity.pdbx_description
1 polymer ?
#
loop_
_entity_poly.entity_id
_entity_poly.type
_entity_poly.pdbx_seq_one_letter_code
_entity_poly.pdbx_strand_id
1 'polypeptide(L)'
;MDVDSEPTMEETILVGDDLMMGPPSPLVPPEIASHVLEGVDICDGILRNLFLCLQINDIEPFCQDEIALYRQCAEKRDKELRQRLQDSEHKLGLSMPLDQAKDRATQLQSEVQSLERRLILASGMQGMEGFRQRWSLHGRLEDTKKRLESLQQGIQNRKKDDTIGNSGTKKWWFW
;
A
#
# COMPACT_ATOMS: atom_id res chain seq x y z
N MET A 1 35.09 30.05 22.48
CA MET A 1 34.58 28.75 22.97
C MET A 1 33.34 28.49 22.15
N ASP A 2 33.52 27.73 21.08
CA ASP A 2 32.42 27.28 20.23
C ASP A 2 31.76 26.11 20.96
N VAL A 3 30.59 26.40 21.53
CA VAL A 3 29.72 25.40 22.14
C VAL A 3 28.99 24.75 20.97
N ASP A 4 29.40 23.53 20.62
CA ASP A 4 28.62 22.65 19.75
C ASP A 4 27.23 22.48 20.37
N SER A 5 26.26 23.22 19.83
CA SER A 5 24.85 23.01 20.10
C SER A 5 24.47 21.69 19.44
N GLU A 6 24.56 20.59 20.19
CA GLU A 6 23.83 19.37 19.83
C GLU A 6 22.36 19.77 19.59
N PRO A 7 21.73 19.34 18.48
CA PRO A 7 20.30 19.54 18.34
C PRO A 7 19.63 18.77 19.47
N THR A 8 19.09 19.49 20.46
CA THR A 8 18.19 18.92 21.46
C THR A 8 17.05 18.28 20.69
N MET A 9 17.07 16.95 20.57
CA MET A 9 15.94 16.21 20.04
C MET A 9 14.83 16.41 21.06
N GLU A 10 13.92 17.36 20.80
CA GLU A 10 12.70 17.46 21.59
C GLU A 10 12.02 16.10 21.50
N GLU A 11 11.92 15.39 22.63
CA GLU A 11 11.17 14.15 22.79
C GLU A 11 9.72 14.44 22.42
N THR A 12 9.42 14.36 21.13
CA THR A 12 8.11 14.66 20.59
C THR A 12 7.25 13.45 20.96
N ILE A 13 6.35 13.66 21.92
CA ILE A 13 5.37 12.66 22.32
C ILE A 13 4.54 12.31 21.08
N LEU A 14 4.66 11.07 20.61
CA LEU A 14 3.85 10.52 19.54
C LEU A 14 2.43 10.33 20.05
N VAL A 15 1.50 11.06 19.43
CA VAL A 15 0.05 10.95 19.66
C VAL A 15 -0.54 10.05 18.57
N GLY A 16 -1.74 9.51 18.79
CA GLY A 16 -2.46 8.72 17.76
C GLY A 16 -2.56 9.39 16.38
N ASP A 17 -2.52 10.72 16.30
CA ASP A 17 -2.49 11.45 15.02
C ASP A 17 -1.11 11.44 14.34
N ASP A 18 -0.02 11.26 15.08
CA ASP A 18 1.35 11.08 14.53
C ASP A 18 1.54 9.71 13.86
N LEU A 19 0.62 8.76 14.12
CA LEU A 19 0.52 7.53 13.34
C LEU A 19 -0.08 7.76 11.94
N MET A 20 -0.64 8.94 11.67
CA MET A 20 -1.17 9.35 10.36
C MET A 20 -0.17 10.19 9.54
N MET A 21 1.13 10.07 9.82
CA MET A 21 2.20 10.77 9.08
C MET A 21 2.57 10.09 7.75
N GLY A 22 2.17 8.83 7.54
CA GLY A 22 2.37 8.07 6.31
C GLY A 22 1.06 7.68 5.62
N PRO A 23 1.09 7.05 4.44
CA PRO A 23 -0.12 6.53 3.82
C PRO A 23 -0.77 5.45 4.71
N PRO A 24 -2.11 5.38 4.78
CA PRO A 24 -2.82 4.35 5.53
C PRO A 24 -2.45 2.95 5.03
N SER A 25 -2.61 1.94 5.88
CA SER A 25 -2.32 0.55 5.50
C SER A 25 -3.08 0.14 4.23
N PRO A 26 -2.41 -0.54 3.28
CA PRO A 26 -3.01 -0.85 1.99
C PRO A 26 -4.14 -1.86 2.16
N LEU A 27 -5.22 -1.68 1.38
CA LEU A 27 -6.30 -2.66 1.32
C LEU A 27 -5.87 -3.83 0.43
N VAL A 28 -5.85 -5.03 1.02
CA VAL A 28 -5.53 -6.26 0.30
C VAL A 28 -6.82 -6.87 -0.27
N PRO A 29 -6.95 -7.00 -1.60
CA PRO A 29 -8.12 -7.62 -2.22
C PRO A 29 -8.21 -9.10 -1.86
N PRO A 30 -9.41 -9.63 -1.61
CA PRO A 30 -9.57 -11.02 -1.18
C PRO A 30 -9.08 -12.03 -2.22
N GLU A 31 -9.09 -11.68 -3.52
CA GLU A 31 -8.69 -12.57 -4.60
C GLU A 31 -7.20 -12.90 -4.61
N ILE A 32 -6.36 -12.00 -4.04
CA ILE A 32 -4.90 -12.17 -3.98
C ILE A 32 -4.38 -12.20 -2.54
N ALA A 33 -5.28 -12.15 -1.54
CA ALA A 33 -4.91 -12.02 -0.14
C ALA A 33 -4.05 -13.18 0.37
N SER A 34 -4.37 -14.42 -0.01
CA SER A 34 -3.62 -15.61 0.42
C SER A 34 -2.14 -15.52 0.03
N HIS A 35 -1.84 -15.05 -1.18
CA HIS A 35 -0.47 -14.91 -1.67
C HIS A 35 0.24 -13.69 -1.10
N VAL A 36 -0.47 -12.55 -1.00
CA VAL A 36 0.12 -11.29 -0.55
C VAL A 36 0.48 -11.33 0.93
N LEU A 37 -0.38 -11.93 1.76
CA LEU A 37 -0.23 -11.95 3.22
C LEU A 37 0.67 -13.09 3.73
N GLU A 38 1.06 -14.03 2.88
CA GLU A 38 1.81 -15.21 3.29
C GLU A 38 3.18 -14.83 3.90
N GLY A 39 3.39 -15.19 5.17
CA GLY A 39 4.64 -14.94 5.88
C GLY A 39 4.93 -13.46 6.20
N VAL A 40 3.95 -12.56 6.03
CA VAL A 40 4.08 -11.15 6.43
C VAL A 40 3.89 -11.04 7.94
N ASP A 41 4.79 -10.31 8.61
CA ASP A 41 4.59 -9.94 10.01
C ASP A 41 3.46 -8.91 10.11
N ILE A 42 2.34 -9.30 10.69
CA ILE A 42 1.15 -8.45 10.87
C ILE A 42 1.24 -7.54 12.09
N CYS A 43 2.37 -7.58 12.84
CA CYS A 43 2.62 -6.79 14.04
C CYS A 43 1.74 -7.15 15.23
N ASP A 44 1.10 -8.33 15.23
CA ASP A 44 0.12 -8.75 16.23
C ASP A 44 0.66 -8.74 17.66
N GLY A 45 1.89 -9.23 17.88
CA GLY A 45 2.51 -9.23 19.20
C GLY A 45 2.78 -7.82 19.72
N ILE A 46 3.32 -6.96 18.86
CA ILE A 46 3.62 -5.57 19.18
C ILE A 46 2.31 -4.79 19.45
N LEU A 47 1.30 -5.01 18.63
CA LEU A 47 -0.02 -4.39 18.78
C LEU A 47 -0.70 -4.80 20.09
N ARG A 48 -0.61 -6.08 20.48
CA ARG A 48 -1.11 -6.55 21.79
C ARG A 48 -0.41 -5.88 22.95
N ASN A 49 0.92 -5.69 22.87
CA ASN A 49 1.68 -5.01 23.91
C ASN A 49 1.27 -3.53 24.02
N LEU A 50 1.09 -2.85 22.87
CA LEU A 50 0.59 -1.48 22.84
C LEU A 50 -0.79 -1.37 23.49
N PHE A 51 -1.74 -2.24 23.14
CA PHE A 51 -3.07 -2.25 23.77
C PHE A 51 -2.99 -2.51 25.27
N LEU A 52 -2.13 -3.44 25.71
CA LEU A 52 -1.93 -3.72 27.13
C LEU A 52 -1.37 -2.49 27.86
N CYS A 53 -0.39 -1.80 27.27
CA CYS A 53 0.17 -0.58 27.86
C CYS A 53 -0.89 0.51 27.99
N LEU A 54 -1.66 0.76 26.93
CA LEU A 54 -2.74 1.77 26.94
C LEU A 54 -3.82 1.43 27.97
N GLN A 55 -4.15 0.14 28.14
CA GLN A 55 -5.12 -0.31 29.14
C GLN A 55 -4.63 -0.12 30.58
N ILE A 56 -3.31 -0.19 30.83
CA ILE A 56 -2.74 -0.04 32.17
C ILE A 56 -2.53 1.43 32.54
N ASN A 57 -2.07 2.25 31.58
CA ASN A 57 -1.58 3.59 31.85
C ASN A 57 -2.56 4.71 31.49
N ASP A 58 -3.70 4.39 30.85
CA ASP A 58 -4.82 5.28 30.45
C ASP A 58 -4.46 6.53 29.60
N ILE A 59 -3.18 6.82 29.38
CA ILE A 59 -2.68 7.93 28.56
C ILE A 59 -1.50 7.50 27.68
N GLU A 60 -1.51 7.95 26.42
CA GLU A 60 -0.51 7.64 25.39
C GLU A 60 0.96 7.99 25.74
N PRO A 61 1.27 9.05 26.53
CA PRO A 61 2.66 9.41 26.85
C PRO A 61 3.45 8.34 27.61
N PHE A 62 2.80 7.40 28.29
CA PHE A 62 3.50 6.31 28.98
C PHE A 62 3.80 5.10 28.10
N CYS A 63 3.25 5.05 26.88
CA CYS A 63 3.36 3.92 25.97
C CYS A 63 4.18 4.26 24.71
N GLN A 64 5.06 5.25 24.80
CA GLN A 64 5.81 5.78 23.66
C GLN A 64 6.71 4.73 23.00
N ASP A 65 7.28 3.81 23.79
CA ASP A 65 8.09 2.71 23.27
C ASP A 65 7.24 1.73 22.44
N GLU A 66 6.09 1.31 22.96
CA GLU A 66 5.17 0.44 22.24
C GLU A 66 4.59 1.12 20.98
N ILE A 67 4.30 2.42 21.06
CA ILE A 67 3.84 3.23 19.91
C ILE A 67 4.93 3.27 18.84
N ALA A 68 6.18 3.56 19.23
CA ALA A 68 7.31 3.61 18.31
C ALA A 68 7.58 2.25 17.64
N LEU A 69 7.57 1.17 18.42
CA LEU A 69 7.74 -0.20 17.92
C LEU A 69 6.61 -0.58 16.95
N TYR A 70 5.36 -0.27 17.30
CA TYR A 70 4.22 -0.56 16.43
C TYR A 70 4.32 0.21 15.12
N ARG A 71 4.65 1.51 15.19
CA ARG A 71 4.83 2.36 14.01
C ARG A 71 5.89 1.78 13.07
N GLN A 72 7.07 1.44 13.58
CA GLN A 72 8.15 0.86 12.78
C GLN A 72 7.74 -0.46 12.10
N CYS A 73 7.04 -1.33 12.85
CA CYS A 73 6.53 -2.58 12.31
C CYS A 73 5.49 -2.33 11.21
N ALA A 74 4.51 -1.46 11.47
CA ALA A 74 3.44 -1.14 10.53
C ALA A 74 4.00 -0.51 9.24
N GLU A 75 4.96 0.42 9.35
CA GLU A 75 5.63 1.02 8.18
C GLU A 75 6.36 -0.04 7.33
N LYS A 76 7.09 -0.95 7.97
CA LYS A 76 7.79 -2.06 7.28
C LYS A 76 6.80 -3.00 6.60
N ARG A 77 5.76 -3.43 7.34
CA ARG A 77 4.69 -4.31 6.84
C ARG A 77 3.99 -3.68 5.65
N ASP A 78 3.56 -2.43 5.77
CA ASP A 78 2.77 -1.77 4.73
C ASP A 78 3.61 -1.50 3.47
N LYS A 79 4.93 -1.26 3.61
CA LYS A 79 5.85 -1.19 2.47
C LYS A 79 5.95 -2.53 1.75
N GLU A 80 6.10 -3.63 2.49
CA GLU A 80 6.16 -4.98 1.94
C GLU A 80 4.85 -5.35 1.24
N LEU A 81 3.70 -5.07 1.87
CA LEU A 81 2.38 -5.34 1.29
C LEU A 81 2.17 -4.58 -0.02
N ARG A 82 2.54 -3.29 -0.10
CA ARG A 82 2.41 -2.52 -1.34
C ARG A 82 3.26 -3.09 -2.47
N GLN A 83 4.49 -3.52 -2.16
CA GLN A 83 5.35 -4.17 -3.16
C GLN A 83 4.73 -5.48 -3.66
N ARG A 84 4.31 -6.36 -2.75
CA ARG A 84 3.69 -7.65 -3.09
C ARG A 84 2.39 -7.49 -3.88
N LEU A 85 1.57 -6.48 -3.55
CA LEU A 85 0.37 -6.15 -4.31
C LEU A 85 0.71 -5.76 -5.75
N GLN A 86 1.67 -4.87 -5.95
CA GLN A 86 2.11 -4.44 -7.29
C GLN A 86 2.70 -5.61 -8.09
N ASP A 87 3.55 -6.43 -7.47
CA ASP A 87 4.14 -7.61 -8.10
C ASP A 87 3.07 -8.63 -8.50
N SER A 88 2.07 -8.83 -7.64
CA SER A 88 0.94 -9.73 -7.92
C SER A 88 0.14 -9.20 -9.11
N GLU A 89 -0.22 -7.92 -9.14
CA GLU A 89 -0.95 -7.33 -10.28
C GLU A 89 -0.14 -7.40 -11.58
N HIS A 90 1.16 -7.16 -11.51
CA HIS A 90 2.05 -7.29 -12.65
C HIS A 90 2.06 -8.71 -13.20
N LYS A 91 2.22 -9.72 -12.33
CA LYS A 91 2.17 -11.14 -12.70
C LYS A 91 0.82 -11.54 -13.28
N LEU A 92 -0.29 -11.03 -12.73
CA LEU A 92 -1.61 -11.23 -13.31
C LEU A 92 -1.68 -10.64 -14.73
N GLY A 93 -1.13 -9.43 -14.94
CA GLY A 93 -1.06 -8.82 -16.28
C GLY A 93 -0.27 -9.64 -17.30
N LEU A 94 0.77 -10.35 -16.85
CA LEU A 94 1.58 -11.24 -17.71
C LEU A 94 0.88 -12.58 -18.03
N SER A 95 0.16 -13.16 -17.07
CA SER A 95 -0.27 -14.57 -17.13
C SER A 95 -1.78 -14.78 -17.31
N MET A 96 -2.61 -13.87 -16.81
CA MET A 96 -4.07 -13.97 -16.90
C MET A 96 -4.53 -13.90 -18.37
N PRO A 97 -5.60 -14.61 -18.77
CA PRO A 97 -6.23 -14.42 -20.07
C PRO A 97 -6.50 -12.94 -20.39
N LEU A 98 -6.25 -12.51 -21.64
CA LEU A 98 -6.24 -11.09 -22.00
C LEU A 98 -7.61 -10.40 -21.83
N ASP A 99 -8.69 -11.13 -22.02
CA ASP A 99 -10.06 -10.70 -21.74
C ASP A 99 -10.24 -10.43 -20.24
N GLN A 100 -9.91 -11.40 -19.39
CA GLN A 100 -10.00 -11.27 -17.93
C GLN A 100 -9.08 -10.16 -17.39
N ALA A 101 -7.88 -10.02 -17.95
CA ALA A 101 -6.94 -8.98 -17.56
C ALA A 101 -7.46 -7.58 -17.92
N LYS A 102 -8.16 -7.43 -19.06
CA LYS A 102 -8.84 -6.19 -19.44
C LYS A 102 -10.03 -5.91 -18.52
N ASP A 103 -10.84 -6.91 -18.19
CA ASP A 103 -11.97 -6.75 -17.27
C ASP A 103 -11.51 -6.33 -15.86
N ARG A 104 -10.40 -6.91 -15.38
CA ARG A 104 -9.77 -6.46 -14.13
C ARG A 104 -9.27 -5.02 -14.22
N ALA A 105 -8.67 -4.62 -15.35
CA ALA A 105 -8.22 -3.25 -15.55
C ALA A 105 -9.39 -2.26 -15.58
N THR A 106 -10.51 -2.60 -16.20
CA THR A 106 -11.72 -1.75 -16.19
C THR A 106 -12.34 -1.66 -14.79
N GLN A 107 -12.35 -2.76 -14.03
CA GLN A 107 -12.77 -2.78 -12.63
C GLN A 107 -11.91 -1.84 -11.79
N LEU A 108 -10.58 -1.96 -11.84
CA LEU A 108 -9.65 -1.08 -11.11
C LEU A 108 -9.81 0.39 -11.54
N GLN A 109 -9.98 0.65 -12.84
CA GLN A 109 -10.21 2.00 -13.34
C GLN A 109 -11.52 2.60 -12.81
N SER A 110 -12.59 1.81 -12.71
CA SER A 110 -13.86 2.25 -12.14
C SER A 110 -13.74 2.55 -10.63
N GLU A 111 -12.93 1.76 -9.91
CA GLU A 111 -12.65 2.00 -8.50
C GLU A 111 -11.85 3.29 -8.30
N VAL A 112 -10.83 3.55 -9.14
CA VAL A 112 -10.07 4.81 -9.16
C VAL A 112 -11.02 6.00 -9.33
N GLN A 113 -11.90 5.97 -10.34
CA GLN A 113 -12.86 7.05 -10.56
C GLN A 113 -13.83 7.23 -9.37
N SER A 114 -14.27 6.14 -8.76
CA SER A 114 -15.12 6.18 -7.56
C SER A 114 -14.40 6.79 -6.37
N LEU A 115 -13.12 6.47 -6.17
CA LEU A 115 -12.28 7.04 -5.11
C LEU A 115 -12.01 8.53 -5.35
N GLU A 116 -11.74 8.95 -6.58
CA GLU A 116 -11.56 10.37 -6.94
C GLU A 116 -12.82 11.19 -6.65
N ARG A 117 -14.00 10.68 -7.03
CA ARG A 117 -15.28 11.34 -6.71
C ARG A 117 -15.50 11.46 -5.20
N ARG A 118 -15.21 10.40 -4.44
CA ARG A 118 -15.32 10.43 -2.96
C ARG A 118 -14.34 11.40 -2.33
N LEU A 119 -13.13 11.51 -2.86
CA LEU A 119 -12.12 12.46 -2.38
C LEU A 119 -12.57 13.91 -2.61
N ILE A 120 -13.18 14.21 -3.76
CA ILE A 120 -13.77 15.53 -4.05
C ILE A 120 -14.86 15.84 -3.02
N LEU A 121 -15.78 14.90 -2.73
CA LEU A 121 -16.82 15.11 -1.73
C LEU A 121 -16.24 15.32 -0.31
N ALA A 122 -15.19 14.59 0.05
CA ALA A 122 -14.52 14.71 1.35
C ALA A 122 -13.71 16.02 1.51
N SER A 123 -13.48 16.77 0.42
CA SER A 123 -12.77 18.06 0.48
C SER A 123 -13.56 19.15 1.23
N GLY A 124 -14.89 19.04 1.25
CA GLY A 124 -15.76 19.97 1.98
C GLY A 124 -15.86 19.68 3.49
N MET A 125 -15.33 18.56 3.97
CA MET A 125 -15.44 18.15 5.37
C MET A 125 -14.33 18.77 6.22
N GLN A 126 -14.70 19.43 7.31
CA GLN A 126 -13.75 20.09 8.21
C GLN A 126 -13.43 19.23 9.45
N GLY A 127 -12.40 19.63 10.20
CA GLY A 127 -12.00 18.96 11.42
C GLY A 127 -11.29 17.61 11.21
N MET A 128 -11.08 16.90 12.32
CA MET A 128 -10.31 15.65 12.36
C MET A 128 -10.97 14.53 11.56
N GLU A 129 -12.30 14.44 11.57
CA GLU A 129 -13.02 13.43 10.80
C GLU A 129 -12.84 13.63 9.28
N GLY A 130 -12.94 14.88 8.82
CA GLY A 130 -12.65 15.23 7.43
C GLY A 130 -11.21 14.92 7.03
N PHE A 131 -10.25 15.18 7.91
CA PHE A 131 -8.85 14.81 7.70
C PHE A 131 -8.69 13.28 7.56
N ARG A 132 -9.19 12.51 8.52
CA ARG A 132 -9.10 11.03 8.53
C ARG A 132 -9.72 10.42 7.27
N GLN A 133 -10.87 10.94 6.84
CA GLN A 133 -11.54 10.46 5.63
C GLN A 133 -10.71 10.77 4.38
N ARG A 134 -10.18 11.99 4.24
CA ARG A 134 -9.32 12.33 3.09
C ARG A 134 -8.04 11.52 3.09
N TRP A 135 -7.41 11.35 4.24
CA TRP A 135 -6.19 10.56 4.41
C TRP A 135 -6.42 9.09 3.98
N SER A 136 -7.50 8.48 4.47
CA SER A 136 -7.91 7.13 4.06
C SER A 136 -8.17 7.01 2.56
N LEU A 137 -8.94 7.95 2.00
CA LEU A 137 -9.27 7.97 0.57
C LEU A 137 -8.04 8.18 -0.31
N HIS A 138 -7.13 9.07 0.09
CA HIS A 138 -5.91 9.35 -0.65
C HIS A 138 -5.01 8.11 -0.75
N GLY A 139 -4.77 7.42 0.37
CA GLY A 139 -3.97 6.19 0.36
C GLY A 139 -4.59 5.09 -0.50
N ARG A 140 -5.90 4.86 -0.37
CA ARG A 140 -6.62 3.91 -1.22
C ARG A 140 -6.54 4.26 -2.69
N LEU A 141 -6.67 5.54 -3.03
CA LEU A 141 -6.58 6.01 -4.41
C LEU A 141 -5.20 5.77 -4.99
N GLU A 142 -4.14 6.12 -4.24
CA GLU A 142 -2.76 5.91 -4.66
C GLU A 142 -2.44 4.42 -4.84
N ASP A 143 -2.81 3.58 -3.88
CA ASP A 143 -2.57 2.13 -3.95
C ASP A 143 -3.32 1.50 -5.13
N THR A 144 -4.57 1.91 -5.39
CA THR A 144 -5.36 1.40 -6.52
C THR A 144 -4.79 1.85 -7.86
N LYS A 145 -4.29 3.09 -7.97
CA LYS A 145 -3.60 3.59 -9.17
C LYS A 145 -2.34 2.78 -9.46
N LYS A 146 -1.48 2.58 -8.47
CA LYS A 146 -0.25 1.78 -8.64
C LYS A 146 -0.57 0.34 -9.05
N ARG A 147 -1.59 -0.27 -8.46
CA ARG A 147 -2.07 -1.61 -8.86
C ARG A 147 -2.53 -1.65 -10.31
N LEU A 148 -3.31 -0.66 -10.76
CA LEU A 148 -3.73 -0.54 -12.16
C LEU A 148 -2.53 -0.38 -13.11
N GLU A 149 -1.56 0.46 -12.76
CA GLU A 149 -0.33 0.67 -13.53
C GLU A 149 0.48 -0.62 -13.65
N SER A 150 0.70 -1.34 -12.55
CA SER A 150 1.42 -2.63 -12.56
C SER A 150 0.74 -3.67 -13.45
N LEU A 151 -0.60 -3.79 -13.36
CA LEU A 151 -1.39 -4.68 -14.20
C LEU A 151 -1.25 -4.31 -15.69
N GLN A 152 -1.40 -3.03 -16.02
CA GLN A 152 -1.28 -2.54 -17.39
C GLN A 152 0.13 -2.76 -17.95
N GLN A 153 1.17 -2.57 -17.14
CA GLN A 153 2.54 -2.86 -17.51
C GLN A 153 2.74 -4.35 -17.84
N GLY A 154 2.17 -5.25 -17.03
CA GLY A 154 2.19 -6.69 -17.30
C GLY A 154 1.52 -7.03 -18.63
N ILE A 155 0.32 -6.48 -18.88
CA ILE A 155 -0.41 -6.67 -20.14
C ILE A 155 0.39 -6.16 -21.34
N GLN A 156 1.06 -5.01 -21.22
CA GLN A 156 1.86 -4.43 -22.29
C GLN A 156 3.12 -5.25 -22.59
N ASN A 157 3.80 -5.75 -21.55
CA ASN A 157 4.99 -6.58 -21.71
C ASN A 157 4.67 -7.87 -22.46
N ARG A 158 3.55 -8.53 -22.14
CA ARG A 158 3.06 -9.69 -22.89
C ARG A 158 2.89 -9.41 -24.39
N LYS A 159 2.30 -8.27 -24.75
CA LYS A 159 2.11 -7.89 -26.16
C LYS A 159 3.43 -7.70 -26.92
N LYS A 160 4.48 -7.21 -26.23
CA LYS A 160 5.81 -7.07 -26.81
C LYS A 160 6.45 -8.43 -27.08
N ASP A 161 6.31 -9.37 -26.16
CA ASP A 161 6.83 -10.73 -26.34
C ASP A 161 6.10 -11.47 -27.47
N ASP A 162 4.77 -11.33 -27.57
CA ASP A 162 3.99 -11.90 -28.68
C ASP A 162 4.37 -11.29 -30.04
N THR A 163 4.70 -10.00 -30.09
CA THR A 163 5.13 -9.33 -31.34
C THR A 163 6.57 -9.66 -31.73
N ILE A 164 7.48 -9.83 -30.76
CA ILE A 164 8.86 -10.26 -31.01
C ILE A 164 8.88 -11.74 -31.45
N GLY A 165 8.11 -12.61 -30.77
CA GLY A 165 7.96 -14.03 -31.12
C GLY A 165 7.39 -14.28 -32.52
N ASN A 166 6.46 -13.44 -32.99
CA ASN A 166 5.93 -13.53 -34.35
C ASN A 166 6.81 -12.89 -35.44
N SER A 167 7.82 -12.10 -35.08
CA SER A 167 8.78 -11.51 -36.03
C SER A 167 10.01 -12.40 -36.31
N GLY A 168 10.08 -13.57 -35.67
CA GLY A 168 11.23 -14.48 -35.66
C GLY A 168 10.93 -15.93 -36.03
N THR A 169 10.02 -16.21 -36.97
CA THR A 169 9.91 -17.55 -37.59
C THR A 169 10.06 -17.47 -39.10
N LYS A 170 11.31 -17.27 -39.55
CA LYS A 170 11.75 -17.88 -40.81
C LYS A 170 11.95 -19.37 -40.55
N LYS A 171 11.15 -20.17 -41.26
CA LYS A 171 11.33 -21.62 -41.48
C LYS A 171 12.81 -22.00 -41.54
N TRP A 172 13.21 -22.99 -40.74
CA TRP A 172 14.20 -23.96 -41.16
C TRP A 172 13.67 -25.37 -40.92
N TRP A 173 13.46 -26.06 -42.03
CA TRP A 173 13.48 -27.51 -42.12
C TRP A 173 14.93 -27.95 -41.95
N PHE A 174 15.21 -29.04 -41.24
CA PHE A 174 16.15 -30.11 -41.60
C PHE A 174 16.40 -31.05 -40.41
N TRP A 175 16.15 -32.35 -40.66
CA TRP A 175 16.48 -33.57 -39.91
C TRP A 175 15.69 -33.91 -38.64
#